data_AF-A0A955L2A9-F1
#
_entry.id   AF-A0A955L2A9-F1
#
_cell.length_a   1.000
_cell.length_b   1.000
_cell.length_c   1.000
_cell.angle_alpha   90.00
_cell.angle_beta   90.00
_cell.angle_gamma   90.00
#
_symmetry.space_group_name_H-M   'P 1'
#
loop_
_entity.id
_entity.type
_entity.pdbx_description
1 polymer ?
#
loop_
_entity_poly.entity_id
_entity_poly.type
_entity_poly.pdbx_seq_one_letter_code
_entity_poly.pdbx_strand_id
1 'polypeptide(L)'
;MEVEKVLKFDIEYNLPYQNFLYNNHWVTQVQPVYFDKTKERIVQLIDENINYEDESNIIFIEDLLNDLTDFISTLNERLDKYYSFQFSVQDWSASLDSPKYKPEISPLDLPEPSPVNNFDDREEYVIEIVKGFFDIDFDTHYTKEELNDIIFKNNEEDEGEEIDINEIQLTYAKAHLTYILTLHLEMVKEIALTLSNIVKVYKRKKSNIEEKSVVADDLKLEFDLSKTNLGHLFYNLYEIGIIAKDKTDVRDERTKLKNYLNHANIFYQDKNDKSKYNRAQKMNRAMPISRDIDEKEVKLEIAFLTDLTSRLNNRIDKLEEIFSKIKQKYK
;
A
#
# COMPACT_ATOMS: atom_id res chain seq x y z
N MET A 1 10.74 -10.94 -15.55
CA MET A 1 10.24 -9.59 -15.17
C MET A 1 11.35 -8.82 -14.43
N GLU A 2 11.32 -7.49 -14.33
CA GLU A 2 12.39 -6.73 -13.65
C GLU A 2 12.51 -7.03 -12.15
N VAL A 3 11.40 -7.33 -11.47
CA VAL A 3 11.39 -7.70 -10.05
C VAL A 3 12.07 -9.04 -9.79
N GLU A 4 11.93 -10.02 -10.70
CA GLU A 4 12.66 -11.30 -10.61
C GLU A 4 14.18 -11.13 -10.72
N LYS A 5 14.66 -10.03 -11.33
CA LYS A 5 16.09 -9.71 -11.35
C LYS A 5 16.56 -9.18 -9.99
N VAL A 6 15.67 -8.51 -9.24
CA VAL A 6 15.96 -8.05 -7.87
C VAL A 6 16.01 -9.20 -6.88
N LEU A 7 15.26 -10.28 -7.14
CA LEU A 7 15.31 -11.53 -6.37
C LEU A 7 16.60 -12.34 -6.62
N LYS A 8 17.53 -11.85 -7.44
CA LYS A 8 18.79 -12.53 -7.74
C LYS A 8 19.97 -11.64 -7.40
N PHE A 9 20.87 -12.19 -6.62
CA PHE A 9 22.22 -11.67 -6.45
C PHE A 9 23.20 -12.80 -6.65
N ASP A 10 24.32 -12.45 -7.26
CA ASP A 10 25.48 -13.31 -7.42
C ASP A 10 26.66 -12.67 -6.70
N ILE A 11 27.36 -13.48 -5.89
CA ILE A 11 28.49 -13.06 -5.08
C ILE A 11 29.69 -13.91 -5.47
N GLU A 12 30.71 -13.24 -5.99
CA GLU A 12 31.96 -13.87 -6.39
C GLU A 12 33.11 -13.22 -5.65
N TYR A 13 33.90 -14.02 -4.94
CA TYR A 13 35.17 -13.59 -4.37
C TYR A 13 36.28 -13.73 -5.42
N ASN A 14 36.98 -12.64 -5.69
CA ASN A 14 38.10 -12.64 -6.62
C ASN A 14 39.43 -12.65 -5.88
N LEU A 15 40.13 -13.80 -5.91
CA LEU A 15 41.38 -14.00 -5.20
C LEU A 15 42.49 -13.02 -5.63
N PRO A 16 42.75 -12.77 -6.94
CA PRO A 16 43.78 -11.83 -7.38
C PRO A 16 43.63 -10.39 -6.86
N TYR A 17 42.41 -9.96 -6.55
CA TYR A 17 42.13 -8.60 -6.08
C TYR A 17 41.64 -8.55 -4.64
N GLN A 18 41.52 -9.70 -3.97
CA GLN A 18 41.06 -9.85 -2.59
C GLN A 18 39.77 -9.07 -2.30
N ASN A 19 38.84 -9.07 -3.26
CA ASN A 19 37.62 -8.27 -3.22
C ASN A 19 36.43 -9.05 -3.78
N PHE A 20 35.21 -8.59 -3.51
CA PHE A 20 33.98 -9.21 -3.95
C PHE A 20 33.34 -8.49 -5.13
N LEU A 21 32.77 -9.27 -6.04
CA LEU A 21 31.82 -8.84 -7.04
C LEU A 21 30.41 -9.15 -6.54
N TYR A 22 29.55 -8.15 -6.56
CA TYR A 22 28.11 -8.26 -6.41
C TYR A 22 27.48 -8.02 -7.78
N ASN A 23 26.84 -9.02 -8.37
CA ASN A 23 26.25 -8.94 -9.72
C ASN A 23 27.22 -8.39 -10.78
N ASN A 24 28.49 -8.83 -10.76
CA ASN A 24 29.59 -8.35 -11.60
C ASN A 24 30.06 -6.90 -11.35
N HIS A 25 29.65 -6.27 -10.25
CA HIS A 25 30.14 -4.97 -9.82
C HIS A 25 30.97 -5.10 -8.54
N TRP A 26 32.11 -4.43 -8.47
CA TRP A 26 32.93 -4.43 -7.25
C TRP A 26 32.17 -3.82 -6.08
N VAL A 27 32.13 -4.51 -4.94
CA VAL A 27 31.41 -4.03 -3.73
C VAL A 27 31.94 -2.67 -3.25
N THR A 28 33.23 -2.38 -3.48
CA THR A 28 33.86 -1.08 -3.19
C THR A 28 33.42 0.06 -4.12
N GLN A 29 32.70 -0.24 -5.19
CA GLN A 29 32.27 0.75 -6.21
C GLN A 29 30.74 0.84 -6.39
N VAL A 30 29.96 -0.08 -5.81
CA VAL A 30 28.49 -0.02 -5.86
C VAL A 30 27.99 1.04 -4.87
N GLN A 31 27.46 2.16 -5.35
CA GLN A 31 26.94 3.24 -4.51
C GLN A 31 25.46 3.02 -4.11
N PRO A 32 24.97 3.62 -3.00
CA PRO A 32 23.57 3.56 -2.58
C PRO A 32 22.56 3.92 -3.69
N VAL A 33 22.89 4.94 -4.49
CA VAL A 33 22.07 5.40 -5.63
C VAL A 33 21.78 4.30 -6.66
N TYR A 34 22.62 3.27 -6.75
CA TYR A 34 22.34 2.09 -7.58
C TYR A 34 21.04 1.39 -7.16
N PHE A 35 20.84 1.21 -5.86
CA PHE A 35 19.66 0.56 -5.27
C PHE A 35 18.43 1.46 -5.38
N ASP A 36 18.59 2.77 -5.10
CA ASP A 36 17.50 3.73 -5.24
C ASP A 36 16.97 3.81 -6.67
N LYS A 37 17.85 3.91 -7.68
CA LYS A 37 17.43 3.91 -9.09
C LYS A 37 16.73 2.61 -9.48
N THR A 38 17.20 1.48 -8.96
CA THR A 38 16.59 0.17 -9.22
C THR A 38 15.19 0.09 -8.62
N LYS A 39 15.02 0.55 -7.38
CA LYS A 39 13.72 0.70 -6.71
C LYS A 39 12.78 1.61 -7.48
N GLU A 40 13.21 2.83 -7.81
CA GLU A 40 12.39 3.81 -8.54
C GLU A 40 11.87 3.23 -9.85
N ARG A 41 12.74 2.56 -10.62
CA ARG A 41 12.37 1.91 -11.87
C ARG A 41 11.30 0.84 -11.68
N ILE A 42 11.41 0.02 -10.63
CA ILE A 42 10.44 -1.03 -10.33
C ILE A 42 9.11 -0.44 -9.89
N VAL A 43 9.14 0.57 -9.01
CA VAL A 43 7.92 1.25 -8.53
C VAL A 43 7.20 1.90 -9.71
N GLN A 44 7.91 2.59 -10.61
CA GLN A 44 7.33 3.15 -11.84
C GLN A 44 6.67 2.07 -12.72
N LEU A 45 7.35 0.94 -12.93
CA LEU A 45 6.78 -0.17 -13.70
C LEU A 45 5.51 -0.73 -13.06
N ILE A 46 5.46 -0.83 -11.73
CA ILE A 46 4.26 -1.26 -11.00
C ILE A 46 3.14 -0.23 -11.19
N ASP A 47 3.42 1.05 -10.97
CA ASP A 47 2.43 2.13 -11.07
C ASP A 47 1.85 2.28 -12.48
N GLU A 48 2.66 2.08 -13.53
CA GLU A 48 2.22 2.16 -14.93
C GLU A 48 1.33 0.97 -15.35
N ASN A 49 1.53 -0.21 -14.74
CA ASN A 49 0.90 -1.45 -15.20
C ASN A 49 -0.17 -2.00 -14.25
N ILE A 50 -0.35 -1.38 -13.08
CA ILE A 50 -1.32 -1.85 -12.10
C ILE A 50 -2.75 -1.56 -12.54
N ASN A 51 -3.57 -2.60 -12.56
CA ASN A 51 -5.00 -2.49 -12.76
C ASN A 51 -5.77 -3.01 -11.54
N TYR A 52 -6.29 -2.09 -10.73
CA TYR A 52 -7.07 -2.42 -9.53
C TYR A 52 -8.42 -3.08 -9.80
N GLU A 53 -8.89 -3.10 -11.06
CA GLU A 53 -10.14 -3.75 -11.46
C GLU A 53 -9.91 -5.18 -11.99
N ASP A 54 -8.65 -5.56 -12.26
CA ASP A 54 -8.29 -6.88 -12.75
C ASP A 54 -7.80 -7.77 -11.60
N GLU A 55 -8.64 -8.74 -11.22
CA GLU A 55 -8.35 -9.68 -10.14
C GLU A 55 -7.11 -10.55 -10.42
N SER A 56 -6.81 -10.83 -11.69
CA SER A 56 -5.61 -11.61 -12.08
C SER A 56 -4.32 -10.81 -11.85
N ASN A 57 -4.36 -9.50 -12.08
CA ASN A 57 -3.25 -8.58 -11.82
C ASN A 57 -2.94 -8.51 -10.31
N ILE A 58 -3.99 -8.52 -9.48
CA ILE A 58 -3.82 -8.52 -8.03
C ILE A 58 -3.30 -9.85 -7.49
N ILE A 59 -3.80 -10.98 -7.98
CA ILE A 59 -3.28 -12.31 -7.60
C ILE A 59 -1.79 -12.39 -7.92
N PHE A 60 -1.40 -11.93 -9.10
CA PHE A 60 0.01 -11.86 -9.48
C PHE A 60 0.86 -11.01 -8.52
N ILE A 61 0.34 -9.85 -8.08
CA ILE A 61 1.02 -8.99 -7.10
C ILE A 61 1.12 -9.68 -5.73
N GLU A 62 0.10 -10.43 -5.31
CA GLU A 62 0.14 -11.21 -4.08
C GLU A 62 1.19 -12.32 -4.13
N ASP A 63 1.27 -13.06 -5.25
CA ASP A 63 2.30 -14.08 -5.46
C ASP A 63 3.70 -13.46 -5.42
N LEU A 64 3.91 -12.34 -6.13
CA LEU A 64 5.18 -11.63 -6.12
C LEU A 64 5.57 -11.12 -4.73
N LEU A 65 4.58 -10.67 -3.94
CA LEU A 65 4.80 -10.26 -2.56
C LEU A 65 5.23 -11.44 -1.68
N ASN A 66 4.67 -12.62 -1.89
CA ASN A 66 5.09 -13.84 -1.17
C ASN A 66 6.53 -14.21 -1.55
N ASP A 67 6.87 -14.21 -2.84
CA ASP A 67 8.24 -14.47 -3.31
C ASP A 67 9.25 -13.50 -2.70
N LEU A 68 8.92 -12.21 -2.64
CA LEU A 68 9.75 -11.19 -1.99
C LEU A 68 9.88 -11.41 -0.48
N THR A 69 8.82 -11.85 0.18
CA THR A 69 8.83 -12.13 1.63
C THR A 69 9.72 -13.33 1.96
N ASP A 70 9.63 -14.39 1.16
CA ASP A 70 10.48 -15.58 1.29
C ASP A 70 11.95 -15.24 1.01
N PHE A 71 12.19 -14.41 -0.01
CA PHE A 71 13.53 -13.92 -0.32
C PHE A 71 14.09 -13.02 0.78
N ILE A 72 13.31 -12.11 1.37
CA ILE A 72 13.72 -11.29 2.51
C ILE A 72 14.14 -12.19 3.68
N SER A 73 13.36 -13.22 3.98
CA SER A 73 13.70 -14.19 5.03
C SER A 73 15.04 -14.87 4.74
N THR A 74 15.21 -15.37 3.52
CA THR A 74 16.44 -16.03 3.06
C THR A 74 17.65 -15.08 3.10
N LEU A 75 17.48 -13.82 2.71
CA LEU A 75 18.55 -12.83 2.69
C LEU A 75 18.94 -12.40 4.11
N ASN A 76 17.99 -12.27 5.05
CA ASN A 76 18.31 -12.03 6.46
C ASN A 76 19.14 -13.19 7.04
N GLU A 77 18.70 -14.44 6.84
CA GLU A 77 19.45 -15.61 7.32
C GLU A 77 20.87 -15.68 6.74
N ARG A 78 21.05 -15.25 5.49
CA ARG A 78 22.38 -15.14 4.88
C ARG A 78 23.17 -13.99 5.51
N LEU A 79 22.58 -12.79 5.62
CA LEU A 79 23.21 -11.61 6.21
C LEU A 79 23.74 -11.89 7.63
N ASP A 80 22.99 -12.62 8.45
CA ASP A 80 23.46 -13.04 9.78
C ASP A 80 24.80 -13.78 9.73
N LYS A 81 25.03 -14.61 8.70
CA LYS A 81 26.34 -15.26 8.47
C LYS A 81 27.42 -14.26 8.06
N TYR A 82 27.08 -13.25 7.26
CA TYR A 82 28.02 -12.19 6.84
C TYR A 82 28.36 -11.22 7.98
N TYR A 83 27.49 -11.07 8.98
CA TYR A 83 27.76 -10.36 10.22
C TYR A 83 28.67 -11.13 11.19
N SER A 84 28.85 -12.44 10.99
CA SER A 84 29.81 -13.23 11.76
C SER A 84 31.22 -13.07 11.21
N PHE A 85 32.26 -13.05 12.06
CA PHE A 85 33.66 -13.03 11.60
C PHE A 85 34.07 -14.33 10.88
N GLN A 86 33.43 -15.46 11.15
CA GLN A 86 33.83 -16.77 10.62
C GLN A 86 33.74 -16.88 9.09
N PHE A 87 34.89 -16.96 8.42
CA PHE A 87 34.97 -17.04 6.96
C PHE A 87 34.65 -18.42 6.37
N SER A 88 34.61 -19.47 7.20
CA SER A 88 34.40 -20.86 6.78
C SER A 88 32.94 -21.23 6.50
N VAL A 89 31.99 -20.35 6.83
CA VAL A 89 30.53 -20.63 6.82
C VAL A 89 29.83 -19.98 5.61
N GLN A 90 30.57 -19.60 4.57
CA GLN A 90 30.12 -18.60 3.60
C GLN A 90 29.75 -19.17 2.22
N ASP A 91 28.65 -18.63 1.67
CA ASP A 91 27.99 -19.08 0.44
C ASP A 91 28.39 -18.21 -0.78
N TRP A 92 29.68 -18.18 -1.15
CA TRP A 92 30.15 -17.50 -2.36
C TRP A 92 31.07 -18.37 -3.22
N SER A 93 31.09 -18.10 -4.53
CA SER A 93 32.06 -18.72 -5.43
C SER A 93 33.40 -17.98 -5.38
N ALA A 94 34.51 -18.70 -5.40
CA ALA A 94 35.84 -18.11 -5.51
C ALA A 94 36.36 -18.27 -6.95
N SER A 95 36.95 -17.19 -7.47
CA SER A 95 37.56 -17.16 -8.80
C SER A 95 39.02 -16.76 -8.73
N LEU A 96 39.82 -17.45 -9.53
CA LEU A 96 41.24 -17.18 -9.75
C LEU A 96 41.45 -16.31 -10.98
N ASP A 97 40.44 -16.17 -11.83
CA ASP A 97 40.55 -15.41 -13.07
C ASP A 97 40.41 -13.91 -12.79
N SER A 98 41.26 -13.10 -13.42
CA SER A 98 41.10 -11.65 -13.35
C SER A 98 39.90 -11.22 -14.20
N PRO A 99 38.88 -10.55 -13.61
CA PRO A 99 37.78 -9.99 -14.38
C PRO A 99 38.27 -8.93 -15.35
N LYS A 100 37.40 -8.59 -16.32
CA LYS A 100 37.72 -7.65 -17.40
C LYS A 100 38.18 -6.27 -16.91
N TYR A 101 37.78 -5.87 -15.69
CA TYR A 101 38.15 -4.59 -15.08
C TYR A 101 38.56 -4.81 -13.62
N LYS A 102 39.73 -4.27 -13.25
CA LYS A 102 40.27 -4.24 -11.88
C LYS A 102 39.42 -3.30 -10.99
N PRO A 103 39.28 -3.54 -9.68
CA PRO A 103 38.68 -2.54 -8.79
C PRO A 103 39.53 -1.27 -8.77
N GLU A 104 38.87 -0.11 -8.89
CA GLU A 104 39.54 1.19 -8.80
C GLU A 104 39.87 1.57 -7.35
N ILE A 105 39.08 1.03 -6.41
CA ILE A 105 39.14 1.34 -4.98
C ILE A 105 39.51 0.05 -4.24
N SER A 106 40.60 0.10 -3.46
CA SER A 106 40.99 -1.00 -2.58
C SER A 106 39.91 -1.23 -1.54
N PRO A 107 39.67 -2.48 -1.07
CA PRO A 107 38.82 -2.72 0.09
C PRO A 107 39.21 -1.92 1.33
N LEU A 108 40.49 -1.56 1.49
CA LEU A 108 40.93 -0.76 2.62
C LEU A 108 40.63 0.73 2.44
N ASP A 109 40.40 1.20 1.23
CA ASP A 109 40.17 2.62 0.99
C ASP A 109 38.71 2.93 1.35
N LEU A 110 38.51 3.62 2.47
CA LEU A 110 37.19 4.05 2.94
C LEU A 110 37.02 5.54 2.59
N PRO A 111 36.42 5.88 1.45
CA PRO A 111 36.23 7.28 1.09
C PRO A 111 35.14 7.92 1.97
N GLU A 112 35.47 9.07 2.56
CA GLU A 112 34.52 9.93 3.28
C GLU A 112 33.37 10.40 2.35
N PRO A 113 32.19 10.72 2.93
CA PRO A 113 31.06 11.24 2.19
C PRO A 113 31.42 12.54 1.45
N SER A 114 31.17 12.55 0.14
CA SER A 114 31.41 13.73 -0.71
C SER A 114 30.30 13.91 -1.74
N PRO A 115 30.10 15.14 -2.26
CA PRO A 115 29.13 15.38 -3.35
C PRO A 115 29.41 14.54 -4.61
N VAL A 116 30.67 14.18 -4.83
CA VAL A 116 31.10 13.34 -5.96
C VAL A 116 30.71 11.88 -5.74
N ASN A 117 30.69 11.43 -4.48
CA ASN A 117 30.28 10.09 -4.08
C ASN A 117 28.79 10.02 -3.67
N ASN A 118 27.95 10.94 -4.17
CA ASN A 118 26.52 11.01 -3.85
C ASN A 118 26.20 11.09 -2.34
N PHE A 119 27.10 11.63 -1.52
CA PHE A 119 26.98 11.65 -0.05
C PHE A 119 26.83 10.26 0.58
N ASP A 120 27.53 9.26 0.03
CA ASP A 120 27.64 7.91 0.58
C ASP A 120 28.50 7.91 1.86
N ASP A 121 27.90 7.59 3.00
CA ASP A 121 28.47 7.46 4.35
C ASP A 121 29.01 6.05 4.64
N ARG A 122 29.29 5.27 3.59
CA ARG A 122 29.88 3.91 3.63
C ARG A 122 31.01 3.72 4.64
N GLU A 123 31.92 4.68 4.79
CA GLU A 123 33.03 4.56 5.74
C GLU A 123 32.53 4.25 7.15
N GLU A 124 31.54 5.01 7.62
CA GLU A 124 30.95 4.84 8.94
C GLU A 124 30.33 3.44 9.07
N TYR A 125 29.49 3.03 8.13
CA TYR A 125 28.88 1.70 8.15
C TYR A 125 29.87 0.55 8.09
N VAL A 126 30.92 0.68 7.27
CA VAL A 126 31.94 -0.36 7.14
C VAL A 126 32.75 -0.48 8.42
N ILE A 127 33.10 0.64 9.06
CA ILE A 127 33.76 0.63 10.38
C ILE A 127 32.87 -0.05 11.42
N GLU A 128 31.58 0.28 11.49
CA GLU A 128 30.65 -0.33 12.44
C GLU A 128 30.47 -1.84 12.20
N ILE A 129 30.45 -2.28 10.94
CA ILE A 129 30.41 -3.72 10.61
C ILE A 129 31.69 -4.42 11.07
N VAL A 130 32.86 -3.80 10.83
CA VAL A 130 34.15 -4.36 11.28
C VAL A 130 34.21 -4.43 12.80
N LYS A 131 33.78 -3.40 13.53
CA LYS A 131 33.66 -3.45 15.00
C LYS A 131 32.79 -4.63 15.45
N GLY A 132 31.66 -4.84 14.79
CA GLY A 132 30.76 -5.96 15.05
C GLY A 132 31.40 -7.33 14.83
N PHE A 133 32.32 -7.48 13.87
CA PHE A 133 33.05 -8.74 13.67
C PHE A 133 33.94 -9.10 14.86
N PHE A 134 34.52 -8.11 15.52
CA PHE A 134 35.50 -8.29 16.60
C PHE A 134 34.94 -7.94 17.99
N ASP A 135 33.62 -7.79 18.12
CA ASP A 135 32.93 -7.43 19.38
C ASP A 135 33.50 -6.17 20.05
N ILE A 136 33.88 -5.18 19.23
CA ILE A 136 34.41 -3.88 19.69
C ILE A 136 33.23 -2.95 20.01
N ASP A 137 33.37 -2.16 21.09
CA ASP A 137 32.34 -1.23 21.54
C ASP A 137 31.94 -0.20 20.47
N PHE A 138 30.63 -0.09 20.23
CA PHE A 138 30.00 0.80 19.25
C PHE A 138 30.05 2.28 19.70
N ASP A 139 30.11 2.55 21.01
CA ASP A 139 30.02 3.91 21.57
C ASP A 139 31.29 4.75 21.36
N THR A 140 32.39 4.15 20.90
CA THR A 140 33.67 4.84 20.66
C THR A 140 33.91 5.07 19.17
N HIS A 141 34.17 6.31 18.76
CA HIS A 141 34.62 6.61 17.41
C HIS A 141 36.10 6.27 17.26
N TYR A 142 36.41 5.35 16.34
CA TYR A 142 37.77 4.99 15.96
C TYR A 142 38.01 5.39 14.50
N THR A 143 39.20 5.91 14.20
CA THR A 143 39.64 5.99 12.80
C THR A 143 39.95 4.58 12.28
N LYS A 144 40.04 4.44 10.95
CA LYS A 144 40.49 3.19 10.31
C LYS A 144 41.86 2.73 10.85
N GLU A 145 42.81 3.64 11.02
CA GLU A 145 44.14 3.33 11.55
C GLU A 145 44.07 2.81 12.98
N GLU A 146 43.30 3.47 13.84
CA GLU A 146 43.08 3.06 15.24
C GLU A 146 42.41 1.68 15.32
N LEU A 147 41.41 1.44 14.46
CA LEU A 147 40.72 0.15 14.39
C LEU A 147 41.64 -0.98 13.93
N ASN A 148 42.49 -0.73 12.91
CA ASN A 148 43.48 -1.69 12.47
C ASN A 148 44.47 -2.05 13.59
N ASP A 149 44.98 -1.04 14.30
CA ASP A 149 45.90 -1.24 15.43
C ASP A 149 45.26 -2.07 16.56
N ILE A 150 43.95 -1.90 16.81
CA ILE A 150 43.20 -2.69 17.79
C ILE A 150 43.03 -4.13 17.30
N ILE A 151 42.65 -4.33 16.03
CA ILE A 151 42.49 -5.66 15.43
C ILE A 151 43.82 -6.43 15.47
N PHE A 152 44.94 -5.79 15.13
CA PHE A 152 46.26 -6.40 15.22
C PHE A 152 46.60 -6.80 16.66
N LYS A 153 46.45 -5.89 17.63
CA LYS A 153 46.82 -6.14 19.04
C LYS A 153 45.98 -7.21 19.72
N ASN A 154 44.66 -7.20 19.49
CA ASN A 154 43.77 -8.15 20.17
C ASN A 154 43.95 -9.58 19.68
N ASN A 155 44.33 -9.79 18.41
CA ASN A 155 44.53 -11.14 17.85
C ASN A 155 45.94 -11.71 18.10
N GLU A 156 46.96 -10.87 18.30
CA GLU A 156 48.28 -11.31 18.77
C GLU A 156 48.23 -11.95 20.17
N GLU A 157 47.32 -11.50 21.04
CA GLU A 157 47.22 -11.95 22.43
C GLU A 157 46.42 -13.26 22.61
N ASP A 158 45.45 -13.56 21.75
CA ASP A 158 44.52 -14.71 21.93
C ASP A 158 44.96 -16.01 21.24
N GLU A 159 45.64 -15.97 20.08
CA GLU A 159 46.00 -17.19 19.33
C GLU A 159 47.49 -17.29 18.94
N GLY A 160 48.30 -16.24 19.15
CA GLY A 160 49.72 -16.24 18.75
C GLY A 160 49.94 -16.29 17.23
N GLU A 161 48.89 -16.08 16.44
CA GLU A 161 48.94 -15.91 14.98
C GLU A 161 48.85 -14.42 14.65
N GLU A 162 49.86 -13.92 13.93
CA GLU A 162 49.93 -12.55 13.45
C GLU A 162 48.96 -12.42 12.28
N ILE A 163 47.90 -11.61 12.42
CA ILE A 163 46.95 -11.35 11.32
C ILE A 163 47.72 -10.75 10.14
N ASP A 164 47.71 -11.43 9.00
CA ASP A 164 48.34 -10.96 7.78
C ASP A 164 47.54 -9.79 7.18
N ILE A 165 48.20 -8.85 6.50
CA ILE A 165 47.55 -7.74 5.81
C ILE A 165 46.48 -8.21 4.81
N ASN A 166 46.65 -9.43 4.29
CA ASN A 166 45.70 -10.12 3.43
C ASN A 166 44.37 -10.43 4.14
N GLU A 167 44.41 -10.77 5.43
CA GLU A 167 43.21 -11.05 6.24
C GLU A 167 42.47 -9.77 6.60
N ILE A 168 43.18 -8.66 6.84
CA ILE A 168 42.57 -7.35 7.03
C ILE A 168 41.88 -6.90 5.74
N GLN A 169 42.54 -7.04 4.58
CA GLN A 169 41.90 -6.74 3.30
C GLN A 169 40.63 -7.55 3.08
N LEU A 170 40.66 -8.85 3.38
CA LEU A 170 39.49 -9.72 3.28
C LEU A 170 38.38 -9.29 4.25
N THR A 171 38.74 -8.86 5.46
CA THR A 171 37.82 -8.35 6.48
C THR A 171 37.08 -7.12 5.99
N TYR A 172 37.80 -6.12 5.46
CA TYR A 172 37.16 -4.92 4.90
C TYR A 172 36.36 -5.24 3.62
N ALA A 173 36.86 -6.11 2.75
CA ALA A 173 36.12 -6.54 1.56
C ALA A 173 34.78 -7.20 1.94
N LYS A 174 34.79 -8.02 2.99
CA LYS A 174 33.58 -8.64 3.54
C LYS A 174 32.66 -7.59 4.19
N ALA A 175 33.19 -6.64 4.94
CA ALA A 175 32.39 -5.56 5.53
C ALA A 175 31.69 -4.72 4.44
N HIS A 176 32.40 -4.39 3.35
CA HIS A 176 31.79 -3.79 2.16
C HIS A 176 30.68 -4.66 1.58
N LEU A 177 30.90 -5.96 1.41
CA LEU A 177 29.87 -6.87 0.92
C LEU A 177 28.64 -6.90 1.84
N THR A 178 28.84 -7.00 3.17
CA THR A 178 27.76 -6.95 4.16
C THR A 178 26.95 -5.66 4.00
N TYR A 179 27.61 -4.51 3.87
CA TYR A 179 26.96 -3.23 3.61
C TYR A 179 26.10 -3.26 2.33
N ILE A 180 26.66 -3.75 1.21
CA ILE A 180 25.94 -3.90 -0.07
C ILE A 180 24.71 -4.82 0.06
N LEU A 181 24.83 -5.92 0.80
CA LEU A 181 23.70 -6.83 1.04
C LEU A 181 22.63 -6.21 1.95
N THR A 182 23.02 -5.36 2.91
CA THR A 182 22.08 -4.58 3.72
C THR A 182 21.29 -3.59 2.86
N LEU A 183 21.95 -2.85 1.97
CA LEU A 183 21.28 -1.96 1.00
C LEU A 183 20.34 -2.74 0.06
N HIS A 184 20.74 -3.93 -0.40
CA HIS A 184 19.86 -4.79 -1.19
C HIS A 184 18.63 -5.20 -0.39
N LEU A 185 18.81 -5.66 0.85
CA LEU A 185 17.72 -6.04 1.73
C LEU A 185 16.73 -4.88 1.95
N GLU A 186 17.22 -3.67 2.20
CA GLU A 186 16.40 -2.47 2.36
C GLU A 186 15.59 -2.18 1.10
N MET A 187 16.24 -2.18 -0.08
CA MET A 187 15.59 -2.00 -1.37
C MET A 187 14.44 -3.01 -1.56
N VAL A 188 14.67 -4.28 -1.25
CA VAL A 188 13.67 -5.34 -1.39
C VAL A 188 12.52 -5.16 -0.41
N LYS A 189 12.80 -4.80 0.85
CA LYS A 189 11.77 -4.49 1.87
C LYS A 189 10.87 -3.34 1.43
N GLU A 190 11.43 -2.29 0.85
CA GLU A 190 10.66 -1.14 0.35
C GLU A 190 9.78 -1.50 -0.86
N ILE A 191 10.28 -2.33 -1.78
CA ILE A 191 9.48 -2.85 -2.91
C ILE A 191 8.34 -3.71 -2.37
N ALA A 192 8.61 -4.62 -1.42
CA ALA A 192 7.59 -5.46 -0.78
C ALA A 192 6.54 -4.61 -0.05
N LEU A 193 6.94 -3.54 0.64
CA LEU A 193 6.02 -2.60 1.27
C LEU A 193 5.09 -1.93 0.24
N THR A 194 5.64 -1.53 -0.91
CA THR A 194 4.87 -0.94 -2.02
C THR A 194 3.79 -1.91 -2.52
N LEU A 195 4.17 -3.17 -2.81
CA LEU A 195 3.22 -4.21 -3.23
C LEU A 195 2.19 -4.53 -2.13
N SER A 196 2.61 -4.60 -0.86
CA SER A 196 1.70 -4.79 0.28
C SER A 196 0.65 -3.67 0.35
N ASN A 197 1.05 -2.42 0.12
CA ASN A 197 0.14 -1.28 0.13
C ASN A 197 -0.88 -1.37 -1.01
N ILE A 198 -0.45 -1.80 -2.19
CA ILE A 198 -1.33 -2.08 -3.32
C ILE A 198 -2.38 -3.13 -2.94
N VAL A 199 -1.97 -4.28 -2.42
CA VAL A 199 -2.87 -5.37 -2.01
C VAL A 199 -3.84 -4.88 -0.93
N LYS A 200 -3.36 -4.10 0.04
CA LYS A 200 -4.20 -3.47 1.08
C LYS A 200 -5.23 -2.53 0.47
N VAL A 201 -4.85 -1.68 -0.48
CA VAL A 201 -5.78 -0.77 -1.17
C VAL A 201 -6.83 -1.55 -1.94
N TYR A 202 -6.43 -2.60 -2.67
CA TYR A 202 -7.36 -3.47 -3.37
C TYR A 202 -8.32 -4.16 -2.39
N LYS A 203 -7.81 -4.82 -1.34
CA LYS A 203 -8.64 -5.50 -0.33
C LYS A 203 -9.59 -4.54 0.36
N ARG A 204 -9.17 -3.30 0.65
CA ARG A 204 -10.06 -2.25 1.18
C ARG A 204 -11.09 -1.80 0.15
N LYS A 205 -10.75 -1.70 -1.14
CA LYS A 205 -11.74 -1.39 -2.18
C LYS A 205 -12.73 -2.54 -2.30
N LYS A 206 -12.26 -3.78 -2.39
CA LYS A 206 -13.08 -5.00 -2.46
C LYS A 206 -13.93 -5.15 -1.20
N SER A 207 -13.40 -4.95 0.00
CA SER A 207 -14.18 -4.97 1.25
C SER A 207 -15.14 -3.79 1.35
N ASN A 208 -14.81 -2.60 0.85
CA ASN A 208 -15.78 -1.49 0.77
C ASN A 208 -16.82 -1.70 -0.33
N ILE A 209 -16.52 -2.51 -1.34
CA ILE A 209 -17.46 -2.95 -2.38
C ILE A 209 -18.30 -4.11 -1.85
N GLU A 210 -17.74 -5.01 -1.04
CA GLU A 210 -18.37 -6.20 -0.45
C GLU A 210 -19.19 -5.87 0.81
N GLU A 211 -18.73 -4.94 1.66
CA GLU A 211 -19.52 -4.29 2.71
C GLU A 211 -20.58 -3.36 2.11
N LYS A 212 -20.38 -2.87 0.86
CA LYS A 212 -21.44 -2.25 0.05
C LYS A 212 -22.18 -3.23 -0.87
N SER A 213 -21.81 -4.52 -0.86
CA SER A 213 -22.50 -5.63 -1.51
C SER A 213 -23.11 -6.54 -0.44
N VAL A 214 -23.93 -5.95 0.44
CA VAL A 214 -25.35 -6.26 0.37
C VAL A 214 -25.62 -7.77 0.18
N VAL A 215 -25.77 -8.49 1.29
CA VAL A 215 -26.99 -9.31 1.42
C VAL A 215 -28.13 -8.36 1.83
N ALA A 216 -28.46 -7.45 0.91
CA ALA A 216 -29.76 -6.79 0.81
C ALA A 216 -30.16 -6.72 -0.68
N ASP A 217 -29.68 -7.68 -1.48
CA ASP A 217 -29.99 -7.76 -2.92
C ASP A 217 -31.44 -8.24 -3.15
N ASP A 218 -32.17 -8.56 -2.08
CA ASP A 218 -33.60 -8.91 -2.16
C ASP A 218 -34.57 -7.84 -1.63
N LEU A 219 -34.09 -6.73 -1.05
CA LEU A 219 -34.98 -5.65 -0.62
C LEU A 219 -35.10 -4.57 -1.68
N LYS A 220 -35.89 -4.89 -2.70
CA LYS A 220 -36.44 -3.93 -3.65
C LYS A 220 -37.50 -3.08 -2.96
N LEU A 221 -37.23 -1.78 -2.76
CA LEU A 221 -38.24 -0.87 -2.24
C LEU A 221 -39.06 -0.29 -3.40
N GLU A 222 -40.20 -0.92 -3.66
CA GLU A 222 -41.15 -0.51 -4.70
C GLU A 222 -42.13 0.53 -4.17
N PHE A 223 -42.23 1.66 -4.86
CA PHE A 223 -43.21 2.70 -4.56
C PHE A 223 -44.28 2.74 -5.64
N ASP A 224 -45.54 2.68 -5.22
CA ASP A 224 -46.74 2.94 -6.05
C ASP A 224 -46.91 4.43 -6.36
N LEU A 225 -45.81 5.04 -6.78
CA LEU A 225 -45.69 6.45 -7.11
C LEU A 225 -45.03 6.56 -8.47
N SER A 226 -45.44 7.56 -9.25
CA SER A 226 -44.67 7.93 -10.42
C SER A 226 -43.31 8.50 -10.03
N LYS A 227 -42.33 8.46 -10.92
CA LYS A 227 -40.98 9.00 -10.69
C LYS A 227 -40.97 10.42 -10.11
N THR A 228 -41.84 11.29 -10.61
CA THR A 228 -41.96 12.68 -10.13
C THR A 228 -42.49 12.74 -8.71
N ASN A 229 -43.55 11.97 -8.40
CA ASN A 229 -44.13 11.91 -7.06
C ASN A 229 -43.18 11.27 -6.04
N LEU A 230 -42.37 10.29 -6.48
CA LEU A 230 -41.29 9.74 -5.67
C LEU A 230 -40.25 10.82 -5.32
N GLY A 231 -39.89 11.66 -6.30
CA GLY A 231 -39.02 12.82 -6.06
C GLY A 231 -39.63 13.82 -5.06
N HIS A 232 -40.93 14.15 -5.22
CA HIS A 232 -41.63 14.99 -4.25
C HIS A 232 -41.68 14.37 -2.86
N LEU A 233 -41.92 13.06 -2.73
CA LEU A 233 -41.98 12.39 -1.43
C LEU A 233 -40.70 12.62 -0.63
N PHE A 234 -39.56 12.21 -1.18
CA PHE A 234 -38.29 12.31 -0.46
C PHE A 234 -37.87 13.76 -0.21
N TYR A 235 -38.17 14.66 -1.14
CA TYR A 235 -37.94 16.08 -0.96
C TYR A 235 -38.76 16.65 0.21
N ASN A 236 -40.06 16.36 0.27
CA ASN A 236 -40.92 16.87 1.33
C ASN A 236 -40.55 16.29 2.68
N LEU A 237 -40.22 14.99 2.76
CA LEU A 237 -39.71 14.36 3.99
C LEU A 237 -38.42 15.04 4.48
N TYR A 238 -37.58 15.50 3.56
CA TYR A 238 -36.37 16.27 3.86
C TYR A 238 -36.69 17.69 4.36
N GLU A 239 -37.55 18.42 3.66
CA GLU A 239 -37.92 19.80 4.01
C GLU A 239 -38.64 19.90 5.36
N ILE A 240 -39.54 18.96 5.66
CA ILE A 240 -40.27 18.93 6.94
C ILE A 240 -39.47 18.29 8.09
N GLY A 241 -38.22 17.91 7.85
CA GLY A 241 -37.30 17.43 8.88
C GLY A 241 -37.54 15.99 9.36
N ILE A 242 -38.27 15.18 8.59
CA ILE A 242 -38.38 13.73 8.85
C ILE A 242 -37.07 13.03 8.45
N ILE A 243 -36.44 13.46 7.36
CA ILE A 243 -35.09 13.05 6.98
C ILE A 243 -34.11 14.11 7.48
N ALA A 244 -33.08 13.68 8.21
CA ALA A 244 -32.12 14.59 8.82
C ALA A 244 -31.31 15.36 7.77
N LYS A 245 -31.13 16.67 8.02
CA LYS A 245 -30.22 17.53 7.24
C LYS A 245 -28.79 17.30 7.71
N ASP A 246 -27.86 17.12 6.77
CA ASP A 246 -26.44 16.97 7.08
C ASP A 246 -25.87 18.33 7.53
N LYS A 247 -25.37 18.40 8.77
CA LYS A 247 -24.87 19.64 9.38
C LYS A 247 -23.61 20.20 8.72
N THR A 248 -22.95 19.41 7.87
CA THR A 248 -21.68 19.78 7.20
C THR A 248 -21.88 20.39 5.81
N ASP A 249 -23.13 20.54 5.35
CA ASP A 249 -23.44 20.83 3.96
C ASP A 249 -23.74 22.32 3.73
N VAL A 250 -22.78 23.05 3.15
CA VAL A 250 -22.88 24.52 2.98
C VAL A 250 -23.17 24.90 1.51
N ARG A 251 -23.29 23.96 0.57
CA ARG A 251 -23.29 24.31 -0.87
C ARG A 251 -24.39 23.76 -1.78
N ASP A 252 -25.02 22.61 -1.55
CA ASP A 252 -26.26 22.22 -2.26
C ASP A 252 -26.85 20.92 -1.69
N GLU A 253 -27.63 21.03 -0.61
CA GLU A 253 -28.28 19.90 0.08
C GLU A 253 -29.10 18.99 -0.86
N ARG A 254 -29.61 19.55 -1.96
CA ARG A 254 -30.45 18.84 -2.95
C ARG A 254 -29.63 17.87 -3.80
N THR A 255 -28.34 18.15 -4.01
CA THR A 255 -27.45 17.30 -4.82
C THR A 255 -27.15 15.97 -4.11
N LYS A 256 -26.99 15.97 -2.79
CA LYS A 256 -26.76 14.72 -2.02
C LYS A 256 -28.01 13.84 -1.96
N LEU A 257 -29.20 14.39 -1.67
CA LEU A 257 -30.44 13.61 -1.67
C LEU A 257 -30.72 13.00 -3.05
N LYS A 258 -30.46 13.77 -4.12
CA LYS A 258 -30.54 13.27 -5.50
C LYS A 258 -29.57 12.13 -5.76
N ASN A 259 -28.32 12.28 -5.31
CA ASN A 259 -27.30 11.24 -5.44
C ASN A 259 -27.71 10.00 -4.65
N TYR A 260 -28.25 10.15 -3.44
CA TYR A 260 -28.77 9.03 -2.66
C TYR A 260 -29.84 8.26 -3.43
N LEU A 261 -30.88 8.94 -3.93
CA LEU A 261 -31.98 8.30 -4.67
C LEU A 261 -31.49 7.61 -5.95
N ASN A 262 -30.54 8.21 -6.66
CA ASN A 262 -29.97 7.64 -7.89
C ASN A 262 -29.23 6.31 -7.64
N HIS A 263 -28.60 6.16 -6.47
CA HIS A 263 -27.80 4.98 -6.13
C HIS A 263 -28.58 3.97 -5.28
N ALA A 264 -29.69 4.36 -4.65
CA ALA A 264 -30.52 3.49 -3.84
C ALA A 264 -31.24 2.39 -4.66
N ASN A 265 -31.59 1.27 -4.00
CA ASN A 265 -32.36 0.16 -4.58
C ASN A 265 -33.88 0.45 -4.58
N ILE A 266 -34.24 1.64 -5.05
CA ILE A 266 -35.62 2.17 -5.03
C ILE A 266 -36.22 2.12 -6.43
N PHE A 267 -37.49 1.74 -6.52
CA PHE A 267 -38.22 1.64 -7.78
C PHE A 267 -39.54 2.39 -7.73
N TYR A 268 -39.97 2.92 -8.87
CA TYR A 268 -41.22 3.66 -9.04
C TYR A 268 -42.12 2.97 -10.07
N GLN A 269 -43.43 3.11 -9.91
CA GLN A 269 -44.42 2.55 -10.82
C GLN A 269 -44.42 3.33 -12.15
N ASP A 270 -44.31 2.61 -13.27
CA ASP A 270 -44.37 3.23 -14.59
C ASP A 270 -45.75 3.86 -14.82
N LYS A 271 -45.77 5.09 -15.37
CA LYS A 271 -47.02 5.78 -15.70
C LYS A 271 -47.77 5.06 -16.84
N ASN A 272 -47.03 4.39 -17.72
CA ASN A 272 -47.60 3.72 -18.90
C ASN A 272 -47.98 2.26 -18.60
N ASP A 273 -47.43 1.66 -17.55
CA ASP A 273 -47.68 0.28 -17.16
C ASP A 273 -47.65 0.11 -15.64
N LYS A 274 -48.84 -0.01 -15.04
CA LYS A 274 -48.98 -0.15 -13.58
C LYS A 274 -48.42 -1.46 -13.03
N SER A 275 -48.17 -2.46 -13.87
CA SER A 275 -47.56 -3.74 -13.46
C SER A 275 -46.04 -3.70 -13.42
N LYS A 276 -45.43 -2.61 -13.92
CA LYS A 276 -43.99 -2.49 -14.09
C LYS A 276 -43.40 -1.43 -13.15
N TYR A 277 -42.34 -1.84 -12.44
CA TYR A 277 -41.53 -0.96 -11.61
C TYR A 277 -40.18 -0.70 -12.27
N ASN A 278 -39.83 0.58 -12.42
CA ASN A 278 -38.55 1.02 -12.97
C ASN A 278 -37.64 1.57 -11.87
N ARG A 279 -36.33 1.35 -11.98
CA ARG A 279 -35.36 1.83 -11.00
C ARG A 279 -35.30 3.37 -11.00
N ALA A 280 -35.22 3.96 -9.82
CA ALA A 280 -35.10 5.40 -9.62
C ALA A 280 -33.69 5.91 -9.98
N GLN A 281 -33.39 6.02 -11.28
CA GLN A 281 -32.13 6.58 -11.78
C GLN A 281 -32.34 7.95 -12.44
N LYS A 282 -31.31 8.80 -12.50
CA LYS A 282 -31.35 10.13 -13.14
C LYS A 282 -32.49 11.01 -12.60
N MET A 283 -32.59 11.14 -11.28
CA MET A 283 -33.62 11.91 -10.56
C MET A 283 -33.56 13.43 -10.80
N ASN A 284 -32.58 13.95 -11.56
CA ASN A 284 -32.44 15.37 -11.92
C ASN A 284 -33.70 16.00 -12.51
N ARG A 285 -34.51 15.22 -13.24
CA ARG A 285 -35.76 15.70 -13.84
C ARG A 285 -36.94 15.69 -12.87
N ALA A 286 -36.89 14.85 -11.84
CA ALA A 286 -37.94 14.70 -10.83
C ALA A 286 -37.67 15.57 -9.59
N MET A 287 -36.46 16.15 -9.48
CA MET A 287 -36.03 17.05 -8.41
C MET A 287 -35.14 18.17 -9.00
N PRO A 288 -35.70 19.09 -9.81
CA PRO A 288 -34.93 20.22 -10.34
C PRO A 288 -34.51 21.20 -9.22
N ILE A 289 -33.36 21.84 -9.37
CA ILE A 289 -32.80 22.78 -8.38
C ILE A 289 -33.65 24.05 -8.28
N SER A 290 -34.39 24.42 -9.34
CA SER A 290 -35.15 25.65 -9.45
C SER A 290 -36.68 25.44 -9.36
N ARG A 291 -37.15 24.61 -8.42
CA ARG A 291 -38.58 24.24 -8.28
C ARG A 291 -39.50 25.40 -7.90
N ASP A 292 -39.01 26.33 -7.11
CA ASP A 292 -39.81 27.47 -6.61
C ASP A 292 -40.10 28.52 -7.70
N ILE A 293 -39.66 28.26 -8.94
CA ILE A 293 -39.76 29.17 -10.08
C ILE A 293 -40.75 28.64 -11.14
N ASP A 294 -41.07 27.33 -11.15
CA ASP A 294 -41.98 26.73 -12.13
C ASP A 294 -43.36 26.43 -11.50
N GLU A 295 -44.36 27.23 -11.88
CA GLU A 295 -45.76 27.09 -11.44
C GLU A 295 -46.32 25.67 -11.65
N LYS A 296 -45.90 24.99 -12.73
CA LYS A 296 -46.38 23.65 -13.05
C LYS A 296 -45.86 22.62 -12.07
N GLU A 297 -44.57 22.69 -11.70
CA GLU A 297 -43.97 21.79 -10.71
C GLU A 297 -44.57 22.02 -9.32
N VAL A 298 -44.80 23.28 -8.93
CA VAL A 298 -45.46 23.62 -7.66
C VAL A 298 -46.89 23.06 -7.61
N LYS A 299 -47.66 23.16 -8.69
CA LYS A 299 -49.01 22.56 -8.76
C LYS A 299 -48.98 21.04 -8.63
N LEU A 300 -48.00 20.37 -9.24
CA LEU A 300 -47.84 18.92 -9.12
C LEU A 300 -47.47 18.51 -7.69
N GLU A 301 -46.62 19.29 -7.02
CA GLU A 301 -46.27 19.09 -5.61
C GLU A 301 -47.49 19.22 -4.69
N ILE A 302 -48.27 20.30 -4.83
CA ILE A 302 -49.50 20.54 -4.06
C ILE A 302 -50.48 19.38 -4.25
N ALA A 303 -50.70 18.96 -5.50
CA ALA A 303 -51.58 17.84 -5.81
C ALA A 303 -51.10 16.55 -5.14
N PHE A 304 -49.80 16.28 -5.18
CA PHE A 304 -49.20 15.11 -4.53
C PHE A 304 -49.34 15.14 -3.01
N LEU A 305 -49.04 16.27 -2.35
CA LEU A 305 -49.19 16.42 -0.91
C LEU A 305 -50.65 16.29 -0.44
N THR A 306 -51.59 16.78 -1.25
CA THR A 306 -53.03 16.63 -0.99
C THR A 306 -53.45 15.16 -1.05
N ASP A 307 -53.02 14.41 -2.07
CA ASP A 307 -53.25 12.96 -2.19
C ASP A 307 -52.62 12.20 -1.00
N LEU A 308 -51.37 12.53 -0.66
CA LEU A 308 -50.66 11.91 0.47
C LEU A 308 -51.41 12.15 1.80
N THR A 309 -51.84 13.39 2.05
CA THR A 309 -52.61 13.75 3.25
C THR A 309 -53.92 12.98 3.34
N SER A 310 -54.64 12.87 2.22
CA SER A 310 -55.88 12.08 2.16
C SER A 310 -55.63 10.60 2.50
N ARG A 311 -54.58 9.99 1.95
CA ARG A 311 -54.20 8.60 2.25
C ARG A 311 -53.81 8.40 3.71
N LEU A 312 -53.06 9.33 4.30
CA LEU A 312 -52.67 9.28 5.70
C LEU A 312 -53.88 9.41 6.64
N ASN A 313 -54.79 10.34 6.38
CA ASN A 313 -56.03 10.49 7.15
C ASN A 313 -56.88 9.22 7.10
N ASN A 314 -57.08 8.65 5.90
CA ASN A 314 -57.77 7.36 5.75
C ASN A 314 -57.11 6.23 6.56
N ARG A 315 -55.78 6.26 6.73
CA ARG A 315 -55.07 5.28 7.57
C ARG A 315 -55.28 5.53 9.05
N ILE A 316 -55.31 6.79 9.49
CA ILE A 316 -55.63 7.19 10.85
C ILE A 316 -57.03 6.68 11.21
N ASP A 317 -58.05 6.97 10.40
CA ASP A 317 -59.44 6.53 10.65
C ASP A 317 -59.54 5.00 10.83
N LYS A 318 -58.85 4.23 9.97
CA LYS A 318 -58.79 2.77 10.08
C LYS A 318 -58.15 2.31 11.38
N LEU A 319 -57.08 2.99 11.83
CA LEU A 319 -56.39 2.65 13.07
C LEU A 319 -57.26 2.98 14.29
N GLU A 320 -58.00 4.09 14.26
CA GLU A 320 -58.95 4.46 15.31
C GLU A 320 -60.10 3.45 15.43
N GLU A 321 -60.61 2.95 14.30
CA GLU A 321 -61.62 1.89 14.28
C GLU A 321 -61.08 0.59 14.89
N ILE A 322 -59.88 0.17 14.50
CA ILE A 322 -59.20 -1.01 15.06
C ILE A 322 -59.01 -0.84 16.57
N PHE A 323 -58.52 0.32 17.00
CA PHE A 323 -58.29 0.61 18.41
C PHE A 323 -59.59 0.58 19.22
N SER A 324 -60.68 1.08 18.66
CA SER A 324 -62.02 1.03 19.28
C SER A 324 -62.53 -0.41 19.42
N LYS A 325 -62.35 -1.26 18.39
CA LYS A 325 -62.69 -2.69 18.45
C LYS A 325 -61.86 -3.43 19.50
N ILE A 326 -60.56 -3.15 19.59
CA ILE A 326 -59.69 -3.73 20.63
C ILE A 326 -60.21 -3.34 22.01
N LYS A 327 -60.50 -2.07 22.26
CA LYS A 327 -61.06 -1.61 23.54
C LYS A 327 -62.39 -2.28 23.92
N GLN A 328 -63.26 -2.54 22.95
CA GLN A 328 -64.53 -3.24 23.19
C GLN A 328 -64.35 -4.72 23.51
N LYS A 329 -63.30 -5.37 23.00
CA LYS A 329 -63.00 -6.80 23.25
C LYS A 329 -62.38 -7.06 24.62
N TYR A 330 -61.73 -6.06 25.21
CA TYR A 330 -61.07 -6.12 26.51
C TYR A 330 -61.78 -5.31 27.61
N LYS A 331 -63.02 -4.88 27.33
CA LYS A 331 -64.03 -4.54 28.34
C LYS A 331 -64.93 -5.76 28.54
#